data_AF-A0A133PUU3-F1
#
_entry.id   AF-A0A133PUU3-F1
#
_cell.length_a   1.000
_cell.length_b   1.000
_cell.length_c   1.000
_cell.angle_alpha   90.00
_cell.angle_beta   90.00
_cell.angle_gamma   90.00
#
_symmetry.space_group_name_H-M   'P 1'
#
loop_
_entity.id
_entity.type
_entity.pdbx_description
1 polymer ?
#
loop_
_entity_poly.entity_id
_entity_poly.type
_entity_poly.pdbx_seq_one_letter_code
_entity_poly.pdbx_strand_id
1 'polypeptide(L)'
;IILFWNKVDRRVRNIIIDEYTKLIDEYELTLLPGYVYATHRFSHELSTYGLRGVFRSTYQPPARGLRMGTGLDELVNEIIQRLKLKTKTENGND
;
A
#
# COMPACT_ATOMS: atom_id res chain seq x y z
N ILE A 1 1.45 -1.07 -18.55
CA ILE A 1 2.14 -0.55 -17.34
C ILE A 1 1.06 -0.18 -16.33
N ILE A 2 1.24 -0.47 -15.04
CA ILE A 2 0.28 -0.13 -13.98
C ILE A 2 0.97 0.78 -12.97
N LEU A 3 0.31 1.89 -12.64
CA LEU A 3 0.77 2.90 -11.70
C LEU A 3 -0.08 2.87 -10.43
N PHE A 4 0.48 3.37 -9.33
CA PHE A 4 -0.24 3.62 -8.08
C PHE A 4 0.41 4.77 -7.32
N TRP A 5 -0.39 5.47 -6.52
CA TRP A 5 0.10 6.56 -5.69
C TRP A 5 0.70 6.05 -4.39
N ASN A 6 1.90 6.51 -4.06
CA ASN A 6 2.65 6.12 -2.87
C ASN A 6 3.10 7.34 -2.05
N LYS A 7 3.25 7.14 -0.74
CA LYS A 7 3.63 8.15 0.25
C LYS A 7 2.74 9.40 0.20
N VAL A 8 1.44 9.21 -0.03
CA VAL A 8 0.48 10.32 -0.07
C VAL A 8 0.23 10.85 1.33
N ASP A 9 0.33 12.17 1.50
CA ASP A 9 -0.06 12.83 2.74
C ASP A 9 -1.58 13.06 2.74
N ARG A 10 -2.27 12.51 3.76
CA ARG A 10 -3.72 12.67 3.95
C ARG A 10 -4.13 14.07 4.37
N ARG A 11 -3.21 14.84 4.95
CA ARG A 11 -3.50 16.12 5.60
C ARG A 11 -3.48 17.29 4.63
N VAL A 12 -2.97 17.05 3.42
CA VAL A 12 -2.70 18.10 2.44
C VAL A 12 -3.51 17.81 1.18
N ARG A 13 -4.27 18.82 0.73
CA ARG A 13 -4.90 18.77 -0.59
C ARG A 13 -3.78 18.77 -1.63
N ASN A 14 -3.67 17.68 -2.37
CA ASN A 14 -2.53 17.45 -3.24
C ASN A 14 -2.88 17.77 -4.69
N ILE A 15 -2.80 19.05 -5.04
CA ILE A 15 -3.02 19.54 -6.43
C ILE A 15 -2.11 18.78 -7.42
N ILE A 16 -0.90 18.40 -6.99
CA ILE A 16 0.03 17.64 -7.83
C ILE A 16 -0.56 16.25 -8.14
N ILE A 17 -1.15 15.56 -7.17
CA ILE A 17 -1.82 14.28 -7.45
C ILE A 17 -2.95 14.46 -8.46
N ASP A 18 -3.76 15.52 -8.32
CA ASP A 18 -4.88 15.76 -9.23
C ASP A 18 -4.39 16.01 -10.67
N GLU A 19 -3.40 16.89 -10.85
CA GLU A 19 -2.86 17.22 -12.17
C GLU A 19 -2.13 16.03 -12.82
N TYR A 20 -1.31 15.31 -12.07
CA TYR A 20 -0.64 14.13 -12.62
C TYR A 20 -1.62 12.98 -12.87
N THR A 21 -2.72 12.86 -12.12
CA THR A 21 -3.75 11.86 -12.41
C THR A 21 -4.41 12.11 -13.76
N LYS A 22 -4.71 13.38 -14.09
CA LYS A 22 -5.21 13.76 -15.42
C LYS A 22 -4.20 13.43 -16.51
N LEU A 23 -2.94 13.76 -16.28
CA LEU A 23 -1.87 13.50 -17.23
C LEU A 23 -1.70 11.99 -17.49
N ILE A 24 -1.72 11.17 -16.43
CA ILE A 24 -1.66 9.70 -16.55
C ILE A 24 -2.81 9.15 -17.40
N ASP A 25 -4.02 9.69 -17.22
CA ASP A 25 -5.20 9.33 -18.02
C ASP A 25 -5.06 9.75 -19.49
N GLU A 26 -4.54 10.95 -19.75
CA GLU A 26 -4.25 11.45 -21.10
C GLU A 26 -3.23 10.57 -21.85
N TYR A 27 -2.24 10.01 -21.14
CA TYR A 27 -1.29 9.05 -21.71
C TYR A 27 -1.82 7.60 -21.77
N GLU A 28 -3.10 7.38 -21.49
CA GLU A 28 -3.76 6.06 -21.48
C GLU A 28 -3.05 5.04 -20.56
N LEU A 29 -2.40 5.53 -19.50
CA LEU A 29 -1.71 4.69 -18.54
C LEU A 29 -2.69 4.24 -17.45
N THR A 30 -2.62 2.96 -17.10
CA THR A 30 -3.50 2.41 -16.07
C THR A 30 -3.05 2.83 -14.67
N LEU A 31 -3.92 3.55 -13.95
CA LEU A 31 -3.74 3.91 -12.54
C LEU A 31 -4.66 3.06 -11.64
N LEU A 32 -4.14 2.61 -10.49
CA LEU A 32 -4.96 1.95 -9.45
C LEU A 32 -5.74 2.99 -8.63
N PRO A 33 -7.03 2.73 -8.28
CA PRO A 33 -7.92 3.71 -7.64
C PRO A 33 -7.60 4.01 -6.15
N GLY A 34 -6.48 3.52 -5.63
CA GLY A 34 -6.10 3.62 -4.22
C GLY A 34 -4.84 4.43 -3.97
N TYR A 35 -4.61 4.75 -2.70
CA TYR A 35 -3.44 5.50 -2.23
C TYR A 35 -2.73 4.73 -1.13
N VAL A 36 -1.40 4.59 -1.26
CA VAL A 36 -0.55 4.23 -0.12
C VAL A 36 -0.11 5.52 0.55
N TYR A 37 -0.48 5.68 1.82
CA TYR A 37 -0.25 6.92 2.55
C TYR A 37 1.11 6.93 3.23
N ALA A 38 1.69 8.13 3.36
CA ALA A 38 2.93 8.32 4.10
C ALA A 38 2.71 7.92 5.56
N THR A 39 3.50 6.96 6.04
CA THR A 39 3.48 6.55 7.44
C THR A 39 4.88 6.34 7.97
N HIS A 40 5.21 7.04 9.06
CA HIS A 40 6.46 6.85 9.79
C HIS A 40 6.44 5.59 10.67
N ARG A 41 5.28 4.93 10.79
CA ARG A 41 5.10 3.73 11.61
C ARG A 41 6.04 2.60 11.17
N PHE A 42 6.28 2.46 9.86
CA PHE A 42 7.25 1.49 9.33
C PHE A 42 8.71 1.91 9.51
N SER A 43 9.00 3.20 9.71
CA SER A 43 10.36 3.70 9.92
C SER A 43 10.86 3.48 11.35
N HIS A 44 9.98 3.56 12.35
CA HIS A 44 10.33 3.33 13.76
C HIS A 44 10.57 1.86 14.12
N GLU A 45 10.07 0.92 13.32
CA GLU A 45 10.39 -0.52 13.47
C GLU A 45 11.87 -0.82 13.20
N LEU A 46 12.57 0.06 12.47
CA LEU A 46 13.98 -0.12 12.15
C LEU A 46 14.91 0.30 13.29
N SER A 47 14.52 1.32 14.06
CA SER A 47 15.38 2.03 15.02
C SER A 47 15.42 1.40 16.41
N THR A 48 14.43 0.59 16.79
CA THR A 48 14.13 0.34 18.22
C THR A 48 14.14 -1.14 18.60
N TYR A 49 15.32 -1.77 18.62
CA TYR A 49 15.55 -3.14 19.12
C TYR A 49 15.12 -4.27 18.17
N GLY A 50 16.08 -5.14 17.85
CA GLY A 50 16.05 -6.13 16.79
C GLY A 50 14.99 -7.25 16.82
N LEU A 51 13.88 -7.16 17.55
CA LEU A 51 12.62 -7.87 17.25
C LEU A 51 11.46 -7.49 18.21
N ARG A 52 10.43 -6.79 17.69
CA ARG A 52 8.99 -7.13 17.86
C ARG A 52 8.12 -6.31 16.87
N GLY A 53 7.50 -6.97 15.88
CA GLY A 53 6.50 -6.41 14.93
C GLY A 53 6.87 -6.37 13.42
N VAL A 54 8.14 -6.66 13.13
CA VAL A 54 8.95 -6.46 11.92
C VAL A 54 8.23 -6.34 10.54
N PHE A 55 8.44 -5.22 9.83
CA PHE A 55 8.50 -5.17 8.36
C PHE A 55 9.86 -4.70 7.85
N ARG A 56 10.63 -5.63 7.26
CA ARG A 56 11.86 -5.34 6.50
C ARG A 56 11.69 -6.05 5.16
N SER A 57 11.52 -5.27 4.10
CA SER A 57 11.18 -5.68 2.73
C SER A 57 11.62 -7.13 2.37
N THR A 58 10.62 -8.00 2.12
CA THR A 58 10.68 -9.30 1.39
C THR A 58 10.59 -10.64 2.16
N TYR A 59 10.17 -10.73 3.43
CA TYR A 59 9.86 -12.07 4.02
C TYR A 59 8.55 -12.21 4.82
N GLN A 60 8.10 -11.22 5.58
CA GLN A 60 6.87 -11.31 6.40
C GLN A 60 6.06 -10.02 6.27
N PRO A 61 4.70 -10.05 6.23
CA PRO A 61 3.88 -8.84 6.22
C PRO A 61 4.00 -8.05 7.54
N PRO A 62 3.78 -6.71 7.54
CA PRO A 62 3.77 -5.91 8.76
C PRO A 62 2.66 -6.39 9.69
N ALA A 63 2.80 -6.20 11.00
CA ALA A 63 1.73 -6.50 11.95
C ALA A 63 0.41 -5.79 11.55
N ARG A 64 -0.75 -6.45 11.75
CA ARG A 64 -2.07 -5.95 11.30
C ARG A 64 -2.34 -4.52 11.80
N GLY A 65 -2.04 -4.23 13.07
CA GLY A 65 -2.22 -2.89 13.65
C GLY A 65 -1.39 -1.79 12.99
N LEU A 66 -0.26 -2.12 12.37
CA LEU A 66 0.59 -1.17 11.66
C LEU A 66 0.15 -0.98 10.20
N ARG A 67 -0.49 -1.99 9.60
CA ARG A 67 -1.08 -1.90 8.25
C ARG A 67 -2.34 -1.07 8.21
N MET A 68 -3.15 -1.10 9.26
CA MET A 68 -4.45 -0.43 9.27
C MET A 68 -4.31 1.07 8.95
N GLY A 69 -5.07 1.51 7.96
CA GLY A 69 -5.08 2.91 7.52
C GLY A 69 -3.81 3.34 6.76
N THR A 70 -3.02 2.41 6.24
CA THR A 70 -1.89 2.74 5.34
C THR A 70 -2.27 2.69 3.86
N GLY A 71 -3.40 2.05 3.50
CA GLY A 71 -3.79 1.82 2.10
C GLY A 71 -3.16 0.57 1.49
N LEU A 72 -2.35 -0.17 2.25
CA LEU A 72 -1.61 -1.32 1.73
C LEU A 72 -2.50 -2.54 1.50
N ASP A 73 -3.47 -2.79 2.38
CA ASP A 73 -4.39 -3.94 2.24
C ASP A 73 -5.30 -3.72 1.01
N GLU A 74 -5.75 -2.48 0.78
CA GLU A 74 -6.51 -2.08 -0.40
C GLU A 74 -5.69 -2.26 -1.69
N LEU A 75 -4.44 -1.81 -1.70
CA LEU A 75 -3.54 -2.00 -2.85
C LEU A 75 -3.33 -3.48 -3.17
N VAL A 76 -3.08 -4.31 -2.14
CA VAL A 76 -2.86 -5.75 -2.32
C VAL A 76 -4.12 -6.42 -2.89
N ASN A 77 -5.31 -6.08 -2.38
CA ASN A 77 -6.57 -6.62 -2.89
C ASN A 77 -6.80 -6.25 -4.36
N GLU A 78 -6.55 -4.99 -4.74
CA GLU A 78 -6.63 -4.54 -6.14
C GLU A 78 -5.69 -5.33 -7.07
N ILE A 79 -4.44 -5.55 -6.63
CA ILE A 79 -3.47 -6.34 -7.38
C ILE A 79 -3.95 -7.79 -7.54
N ILE A 80 -4.41 -8.42 -6.44
CA ILE A 80 -4.93 -9.80 -6.46
C ILE A 80 -6.10 -9.93 -7.43
N GLN A 81 -7.05 -9.01 -7.38
CA GLN A 81 -8.24 -9.02 -8.25
C GLN A 81 -7.85 -8.86 -9.73
N ARG A 82 -6.99 -7.90 -10.05
CA ARG A 82 -6.56 -7.65 -11.43
C ARG A 82 -5.72 -8.78 -12.01
N LEU A 83 -4.86 -9.38 -11.19
CA LEU A 83 -4.05 -10.54 -11.57
C LEU A 83 -4.83 -11.88 -11.47
N LYS A 84 -6.08 -11.86 -11.00
CA LYS A 84 -6.93 -13.04 -10.80
C LYS A 84 -6.25 -14.12 -9.96
N LEU A 85 -5.51 -13.71 -8.93
CA LEU A 85 -4.78 -14.63 -8.06
C LEU A 85 -5.75 -15.36 -7.13
N LYS A 86 -5.48 -16.64 -6.87
CA LYS A 86 -6.23 -17.42 -5.89
C LYS A 86 -5.79 -17.03 -4.48
N THR A 87 -6.71 -16.51 -3.68
CA THR A 87 -6.50 -16.31 -2.24
C THR A 87 -6.86 -17.56 -1.46
N LYS A 88 -6.00 -17.97 -0.53
CA LYS A 88 -6.34 -19.02 0.44
C LYS A 88 -7.34 -18.40 1.42
N THR A 89 -8.60 -18.82 1.37
CA THR A 89 -9.63 -18.41 2.33
C THR A 89 -9.17 -18.81 3.74
N GLU A 90 -9.24 -17.90 4.71
CA GLU A 90 -8.92 -18.11 6.12
C GLU A 90 -9.90 -19.11 6.75
N ASN A 91 -9.77 -20.40 6.43
CA ASN A 91 -10.43 -21.52 7.10
C ASN A 91 -9.36 -22.54 7.50
N GLY A 92 -8.42 -22.12 8.34
CA GLY A 92 -7.43 -22.98 8.95
C GLY A 92 -7.07 -22.43 10.32
N ASN A 93 -7.59 -23.07 11.37
CA ASN A 93 -7.00 -23.02 12.69
C ASN A 93 -5.51 -23.36 12.57
N ASP A 94 -4.64 -22.44 12.95
CA ASP A 94 -3.30 -22.67 13.48
C ASP A 94 -3.03 -21.59 14.53
#